data_AF-A0A2T2SA92-F1
#
_entry.id   AF-A0A2T2SA92-F1
#
_cell.length_a   1.000
_cell.length_b   1.000
_cell.length_c   1.000
_cell.angle_alpha   90.00
_cell.angle_beta   90.00
_cell.angle_gamma   90.00
#
_symmetry.space_group_name_H-M   'P 1'
#
loop_
_entity.id
_entity.type
_entity.pdbx_description
1 polymer ?
#
loop_
_entity_poly.entity_id
_entity_poly.type
_entity_poly.pdbx_seq_one_letter_code
_entity_poly.pdbx_strand_id
1 'polypeptide(L)' 'MTFEHDVVVVGAGGSGLMAALYAREGGADVGVVSKLHPLRSHTGAAQGGIAAALGNEEEDHWLWHAFDTVKGSD' A
#
# COMPACT_ATOMS: atom_id res chain seq x y z
N MET A 1 -14.95 -16.31 21.30
CA MET A 1 -15.75 -15.47 20.39
C MET A 1 -15.20 -15.68 18.99
N THR A 2 -16.08 -15.77 18.00
CA THR A 2 -15.72 -15.88 16.59
C THR A 2 -16.25 -14.63 15.89
N PHE A 3 -15.43 -14.01 15.05
CA PHE A 3 -15.81 -12.88 14.21
C PHE A 3 -15.71 -13.34 12.75
N GLU A 4 -16.72 -13.02 11.95
CA GLU A 4 -16.82 -13.39 10.54
C GLU A 4 -16.83 -12.12 9.70
N HIS A 5 -15.99 -12.09 8.67
CA HIS A 5 -15.87 -11.02 7.69
C HIS A 5 -15.54 -11.67 6.34
N ASP A 6 -15.93 -11.03 5.23
CA ASP A 6 -15.56 -11.49 3.89
C ASP A 6 -14.03 -11.40 3.68
N VAL A 7 -13.42 -10.34 4.23
CA VAL A 7 -11.97 -10.09 4.17
C VAL A 7 -11.43 -9.72 5.55
N VAL A 8 -10.31 -10.34 5.93
CA VAL A 8 -9.54 -9.94 7.12
C VAL A 8 -8.16 -9.44 6.69
N VAL A 9 -7.88 -8.17 6.98
CA VAL A 9 -6.57 -7.55 6.73
C VAL A 9 -5.74 -7.52 8.00
N VAL A 10 -4.57 -8.15 7.97
CA VAL A 10 -3.62 -8.17 9.09
C VAL A 10 -2.52 -7.14 8.87
N GLY A 11 -2.63 -6.01 9.58
CA GLY A 11 -1.72 -4.87 9.53
C GLY A 11 -2.42 -3.59 9.05
N ALA A 12 -2.27 -2.49 9.80
CA ALA A 12 -2.83 -1.19 9.46
C ALA A 12 -1.75 -0.18 9.01
N GLY A 13 -0.79 -0.65 8.23
CA GLY A 13 0.15 0.20 7.48
C GLY A 13 -0.44 0.68 6.16
N GLY A 14 0.34 1.39 5.34
CA GLY A 14 -0.15 1.94 4.07
C GLY A 14 -0.78 0.88 3.15
N SER A 15 -0.14 -0.27 2.98
CA SER A 15 -0.67 -1.36 2.15
C SER A 15 -1.96 -1.96 2.72
N GLY A 16 -2.00 -2.22 4.02
CA GLY A 16 -3.17 -2.84 4.67
C GLY A 16 -4.39 -1.93 4.67
N LEU A 17 -4.21 -0.64 4.95
CA LEU A 17 -5.32 0.32 4.87
C LEU A 17 -5.82 0.51 3.44
N MET A 18 -4.92 0.50 2.45
CA MET A 18 -5.31 0.62 1.04
C MET A 18 -6.07 -0.63 0.56
N ALA A 19 -5.62 -1.82 0.95
CA ALA A 19 -6.32 -3.07 0.67
C ALA A 19 -7.71 -3.09 1.32
N ALA A 20 -7.81 -2.68 2.59
CA ALA A 20 -9.07 -2.63 3.32
C ALA A 20 -10.06 -1.63 2.69
N LEU A 21 -9.57 -0.46 2.26
CA LEU A 21 -10.37 0.56 1.58
C LEU A 21 -10.99 0.00 0.29
N TYR A 22 -10.17 -0.54 -0.62
CA TYR A 22 -10.69 -1.03 -1.90
C TYR A 22 -11.56 -2.28 -1.75
N ALA A 23 -11.26 -3.17 -0.81
CA ALA A 23 -12.14 -4.30 -0.51
C ALA A 23 -13.52 -3.79 -0.05
N ARG A 24 -13.53 -2.76 0.80
CA ARG A 24 -14.77 -2.15 1.29
C ARG A 24 -15.54 -1.41 0.19
N GLU A 25 -14.85 -0.67 -0.69
CA GLU A 25 -15.45 -0.02 -1.87
C GLU A 25 -16.04 -1.05 -2.84
N GLY A 26 -15.44 -2.24 -2.93
CA GLY A 26 -15.96 -3.40 -3.66
C GLY A 26 -17.18 -4.07 -2.99
N GLY A 27 -17.63 -3.58 -1.84
CA GLY A 27 -18.82 -4.05 -1.13
C GLY A 27 -18.57 -5.11 -0.05
N ALA A 28 -17.32 -5.54 0.16
CA ALA A 28 -17.00 -6.54 1.17
C ALA A 28 -17.22 -6.00 2.60
N ASP A 29 -17.55 -6.90 3.53
CA ASP A 29 -17.35 -6.69 4.96
C ASP A 29 -15.89 -6.97 5.33
N VAL A 30 -15.22 -5.99 5.95
CA VAL A 30 -13.76 -5.99 6.13
C VAL A 30 -13.40 -5.78 7.59
N GLY A 31 -12.73 -6.78 8.18
CA GLY A 31 -12.07 -6.67 9.48
C GLY A 31 -10.61 -6.29 9.33
N VAL A 32 -10.16 -5.22 9.99
CA VAL A 32 -8.73 -4.83 10.04
C VAL A 32 -8.17 -5.08 11.43
N VAL A 33 -7.12 -5.88 11.51
CA VAL A 33 -6.45 -6.22 12.77
C VAL A 33 -5.02 -5.69 12.72
N SER A 34 -4.63 -4.92 13.74
CA SER A 34 -3.27 -4.37 13.83
C SER A 34 -2.77 -4.41 15.27
N LYS A 35 -1.49 -4.77 15.44
CA LYS A 35 -0.83 -4.77 16.75
C LYS A 35 -0.55 -3.36 17.30
N LEU A 36 -0.58 -2.35 16.42
CA LEU A 36 -0.36 -0.94 16.74
C LEU A 36 -1.54 -0.11 16.25
N HIS A 37 -1.72 1.08 16.84
CA HIS A 37 -2.57 2.12 16.26
C HIS A 37 -2.10 2.43 14.82
N PRO A 38 -3.01 2.59 13.83
CA PRO A 38 -2.65 2.69 12.40
C PRO A 38 -1.56 3.74 12.09
N LEU A 39 -1.66 4.93 12.69
CA LEU A 39 -0.69 6.02 12.53
C LEU A 39 0.71 5.73 13.12
N ARG A 40 0.88 4.64 13.88
CA ARG A 40 2.18 4.18 14.40
C ARG A 40 2.76 3.02 13.60
N SER A 41 2.18 2.68 12.45
CA SER A 41 2.80 1.76 11.50
C SER A 41 4.11 2.36 10.96
N HIS A 42 5.06 1.51 10.56
CA HIS A 42 6.36 1.97 10.05
C HIS A 42 6.23 2.75 8.73
N THR A 43 5.11 2.63 8.02
CA THR A 43 4.78 3.50 6.88
C THR A 43 4.85 4.99 7.27
N GLY A 44 4.47 5.35 8.49
CA GLY A 44 4.52 6.73 8.98
C GLY A 44 5.95 7.28 9.16
N ALA A 45 6.98 6.45 9.09
CA ALA A 45 8.38 6.85 9.19
C ALA A 45 9.07 7.06 7.83
N ALA A 46 8.37 6.82 6.70
CA ALA A 46 8.94 7.03 5.37
C ALA A 46 9.16 8.52 5.08
N GLN A 47 10.28 8.88 4.42
CA GLN A 47 10.69 10.27 4.20
C GLN A 47 10.88 10.67 2.74
N GLY A 48 11.44 9.79 1.90
CA GLY A 48 11.87 10.15 0.54
C GLY A 48 10.72 10.49 -0.42
N GLY A 49 9.74 9.60 -0.53
CA GLY A 49 8.60 9.77 -1.44
C GLY A 49 8.12 8.44 -2.02
N ILE A 50 7.31 8.52 -3.07
CA ILE A 50 6.86 7.39 -3.88
C ILE A 50 7.33 7.64 -5.31
N ALA A 51 8.15 6.75 -5.84
CA ALA A 51 8.63 6.88 -7.21
C ALA A 51 7.50 6.51 -8.19
N ALA A 52 7.22 7.38 -9.16
CA ALA A 52 6.25 7.16 -10.22
C ALA A 52 6.66 7.94 -11.47
N ALA A 53 6.57 7.31 -12.65
CA ALA A 53 6.92 7.94 -13.92
C ALA A 53 5.79 8.89 -14.39
N LEU A 54 5.66 10.04 -13.72
CA LEU A 54 4.61 11.03 -13.96
C LEU A 54 4.98 12.07 -15.02
N GLY A 55 6.28 12.25 -15.30
CA GLY A 55 6.74 13.22 -16.30
C GLY A 55 6.54 14.70 -15.91
N ASN A 56 6.44 15.02 -14.61
CA ASN A 56 6.14 16.38 -14.14
C ASN A 56 7.34 17.33 -14.21
N GLU A 57 8.56 16.82 -14.06
CA GLU A 57 9.80 17.61 -14.05
C GLU A 57 10.53 17.53 -15.41
N GLU A 58 10.60 16.32 -15.99
CA GLU A 58 11.16 16.03 -17.31
C GLU A 58 10.38 14.89 -17.97
N GLU A 59 10.62 14.64 -19.27
CA GLU A 59 10.00 13.50 -19.97
C GLU A 59 10.32 12.19 -19.25
N ASP A 60 9.30 11.36 -19.01
CA ASP A 60 9.45 10.10 -18.31
C ASP A 60 8.52 9.03 -18.89
N HIS A 61 8.92 7.76 -18.77
CA HIS A 61 8.18 6.61 -19.28
C HIS A 61 8.22 5.46 -18.28
N TRP A 62 7.08 4.83 -18.03
CA TRP A 62 6.98 3.70 -17.09
C TRP A 62 7.90 2.52 -17.45
N LEU A 63 8.24 2.35 -18.74
CA LEU A 63 9.20 1.34 -19.20
C LEU A 63 10.63 1.61 -18.70
N TRP A 64 11.03 2.88 -18.60
CA TRP A 64 12.33 3.26 -18.06
C TRP A 64 12.38 2.93 -16.56
N HIS A 65 11.34 3.30 -15.82
CA HIS A 65 11.19 2.94 -14.41
C HIS A 65 11.20 1.41 -14.18
N ALA A 66 10.51 0.65 -15.03
CA ALA A 66 10.49 -0.81 -14.96
C ALA A 66 11.89 -1.41 -15.24
N PHE A 67 12.60 -0.87 -16.23
CA PHE A 67 13.99 -1.25 -16.52
C PHE A 67 14.90 -1.00 -15.31
N ASP A 68 14.82 0.19 -14.70
CA ASP A 68 15.64 0.53 -13.53
C ASP A 68 15.33 -0.35 -12.33
N THR A 69 14.05 -0.69 -12.12
CA THR A 69 13.62 -1.60 -11.05
C THR A 69 14.18 -3.01 -11.26
N VAL A 70 14.11 -3.55 -12.49
CA VAL A 70 14.65 -4.88 -12.83
C VAL A 70 16.17 -4.90 -12.73
N LYS A 71 16.84 -3.84 -13.18
CA LYS A 71 18.30 -3.74 -13.13
C LYS A 71 18.81 -3.60 -11.70
N GLY A 72 18.09 -2.89 -10.83
CA GLY A 72 18.49 -2.64 -9.44
C GLY A 72 18.03 -3.69 -8.43
N SER A 73 17.37 -4.78 -8.86
CA SER A 73 16.79 -5.78 -7.95
C SER A 73 17.74 -6.88 -7.49
N ASP A 74 18.99 -6.89 -7.98
CA ASP A 74 20.06 -7.78 -7.51
C ASP A 74 20.78 -7.18 -6.29
#